data_AF-A0A3B8Q240-F1
#
_entry.id   AF-A0A3B8Q240-F1
#
_cell.length_a   1.000
_cell.length_b   1.000
_cell.length_c   1.000
_cell.angle_alpha   90.00
_cell.angle_beta   90.00
_cell.angle_gamma   90.00
#
_symmetry.space_group_name_H-M   'P 1'
#
loop_
_entity.id
_entity.type
_entity.pdbx_description
1 polymer ?
#
loop_
_entity_poly.entity_id
_entity_poly.type
_entity_poly.pdbx_seq_one_letter_code
_entity_poly.pdbx_strand_id
1 'polypeptide(L)'
;MSASVYPLPMNRELARQVARAARETGLSRAELMRQALSFGLPQVVQALRKSSGRLTSVDPLPRRAAAALYRLDDDDQPQVRRLTTNQSFEIAD
;
A
#
# COMPACT_ATOMS: atom_id res chain seq x y z
N MET A 1 23.21 19.45 -12.91
CA MET A 1 22.53 18.20 -12.47
C MET A 1 22.78 17.15 -13.54
N SER A 2 23.44 16.04 -13.21
CA SER A 2 23.64 14.95 -14.16
C SER A 2 22.31 14.26 -14.43
N ALA A 3 21.83 14.32 -15.67
CA ALA A 3 20.63 13.61 -16.08
C ALA A 3 21.00 12.13 -16.27
N SER A 4 20.57 11.25 -15.38
CA SER A 4 20.65 9.82 -15.60
C SER A 4 19.66 9.43 -16.70
N VAL A 5 20.14 8.68 -17.70
CA VAL A 5 19.30 8.18 -18.78
C VAL A 5 18.54 6.97 -18.27
N TYR A 6 17.23 7.12 -18.08
CA TYR A 6 16.34 6.03 -17.69
C TYR A 6 15.49 5.60 -18.88
N PRO A 7 15.74 4.42 -19.49
CA PRO A 7 14.91 3.92 -20.57
C PRO A 7 13.53 3.52 -20.02
N LEU A 8 12.48 4.22 -20.45
CA LEU A 8 11.11 3.92 -20.06
C LEU A 8 10.44 3.09 -21.17
N PRO A 9 10.07 1.82 -20.91
CA PRO A 9 9.29 1.05 -21.87
C PRO A 9 7.88 1.64 -21.96
N MET A 10 7.46 1.99 -23.18
CA MET A 10 6.16 2.57 -23.45
C MET A 10 5.42 1.73 -24.48
N ASN A 11 4.10 1.58 -24.31
CA ASN A 11 3.28 1.03 -25.38
C ASN A 11 3.23 2.01 -26.58
N ARG A 12 2.89 1.49 -27.77
CA ARG A 12 2.90 2.27 -29.01
C ARG A 12 1.92 3.45 -28.99
N GLU A 13 0.83 3.33 -28.25
CA GLU A 13 -0.19 4.37 -28.17
C GLU A 13 0.28 5.56 -27.34
N LEU A 14 0.76 5.30 -26.13
CA LEU A 14 1.31 6.31 -25.23
C LEU A 14 2.50 7.03 -25.87
N ALA A 15 3.37 6.29 -26.57
CA ALA A 15 4.48 6.89 -27.32
C ALA A 15 4.00 7.88 -28.40
N ARG A 16 2.89 7.57 -29.10
CA ARG A 16 2.28 8.48 -30.08
C ARG A 16 1.66 9.71 -29.41
N GLN A 17 0.98 9.53 -28.28
CA GLN A 17 0.39 10.63 -27.52
C GLN A 17 1.47 11.60 -27.02
N VAL A 18 2.54 11.08 -26.42
CA VAL A 18 3.69 11.90 -25.98
C VAL A 18 4.34 12.62 -27.17
N ALA A 19 4.50 11.94 -28.31
CA ALA A 19 5.06 12.56 -29.51
C ALA A 19 4.18 13.65 -30.12
N ARG A 20 2.86 13.58 -29.93
CA ARG A 20 1.91 14.61 -30.37
C ARG A 20 1.94 15.80 -29.42
N ALA A 21 1.80 15.56 -28.12
CA ALA A 21 1.84 16.60 -27.09
C ALA A 21 3.17 17.37 -27.09
N ALA A 22 4.29 16.70 -27.39
CA ALA A 22 5.59 17.34 -27.52
C ALA A 22 5.63 18.32 -28.71
N ARG A 23 4.97 17.97 -29.82
CA ARG A 23 4.84 18.86 -30.98
C ARG A 23 3.95 20.06 -30.68
N GLU A 24 2.84 19.85 -29.98
CA GLU A 24 1.90 20.91 -29.63
C GLU A 24 2.48 21.91 -28.63
N THR A 25 3.32 21.45 -27.70
CA THR A 25 3.96 22.31 -26.68
C THR A 25 5.32 22.88 -27.10
N GLY A 26 5.90 22.39 -28.19
CA GLY A 26 7.25 22.77 -28.64
C GLY A 26 8.39 22.23 -27.76
N LEU A 27 8.09 21.32 -26.83
CA LEU A 27 9.06 20.74 -25.90
C LEU A 27 9.68 19.46 -26.46
N SER A 28 10.89 19.15 -26.02
CA SER A 28 11.44 17.80 -26.24
C SER A 28 10.56 16.77 -25.52
N ARG A 29 10.47 15.55 -26.05
CA ARG A 29 9.70 14.46 -25.41
C ARG A 29 10.14 14.21 -23.96
N ALA A 30 11.45 14.30 -23.71
CA ALA A 30 12.00 14.11 -22.37
C ALA A 30 11.58 15.23 -21.41
N GLU A 31 11.58 16.48 -21.88
CA GLU A 31 11.16 17.63 -21.08
C GLU A 31 9.66 17.59 -20.78
N LEU A 32 8.85 17.28 -21.79
CA LEU A 32 7.41 17.08 -21.61
C LEU A 32 7.12 16.00 -20.57
N MET A 33 7.80 14.85 -20.64
CA MET A 33 7.62 13.78 -19.66
C MET A 33 8.01 14.23 -18.25
N ARG A 34 9.11 14.97 -18.09
CA ARG A 34 9.51 15.52 -16.79
C ARG A 34 8.44 16.44 -16.20
N GLN A 35 7.91 17.35 -17.01
CA GLN A 35 6.87 18.28 -16.56
C GLN A 35 5.56 17.56 -16.27
N ALA A 36 5.13 16.65 -17.16
CA ALA A 36 3.94 15.84 -16.94
C ALA A 36 4.03 15.02 -15.65
N LEU A 37 5.18 14.40 -15.38
CA LEU A 37 5.44 13.70 -14.12
C LEU A 37 5.40 14.65 -12.93
N SER A 38 6.03 15.83 -13.02
CA SER A 38 6.00 16.83 -11.95
C SER A 38 4.57 17.28 -11.60
N PHE A 39 3.71 17.45 -12.61
CA PHE A 39 2.30 17.83 -12.40
C PHE A 39 1.45 16.67 -11.89
N GLY A 40 1.68 15.45 -12.40
CA GLY A 40 0.87 14.28 -12.09
C GLY A 40 1.26 13.57 -10.80
N LEU A 41 2.52 13.65 -10.36
CA LEU A 41 3.03 12.86 -9.21
C LEU A 41 2.19 13.05 -7.94
N PRO A 42 1.84 14.29 -7.52
CA PRO A 42 1.05 14.48 -6.31
C PRO A 42 -0.31 13.79 -6.37
N GLN A 43 -0.96 13.84 -7.54
CA GLN A 43 -2.28 13.24 -7.78
C GLN A 43 -2.19 11.72 -7.79
N VAL A 44 -1.16 11.17 -8.46
CA VAL A 44 -0.92 9.72 -8.49
C VAL A 44 -0.62 9.19 -7.10
N VAL A 45 0.21 9.89 -6.31
CA VAL A 45 0.48 9.53 -4.93
C VAL A 45 -0.81 9.55 -4.12
N GLN A 46 -1.64 10.58 -4.24
CA GLN A 46 -2.91 10.66 -3.53
C GLN A 46 -3.88 9.53 -3.90
N ALA A 47 -4.00 9.21 -5.18
CA ALA A 47 -4.91 8.18 -5.68
C ALA A 47 -4.45 6.76 -5.33
N LEU A 48 -3.13 6.51 -5.37
CA LEU A 48 -2.56 5.19 -5.13
C LEU A 48 -2.10 4.98 -3.69
N ARG A 49 -2.15 6.02 -2.84
CA ARG A 49 -1.85 5.87 -1.41
C ARG A 49 -2.85 4.87 -0.84
N LYS A 50 -2.38 3.65 -0.57
CA LYS A 50 -3.14 2.69 0.23
C LYS A 50 -3.57 3.42 1.49
N SER A 51 -4.88 3.42 1.74
CA SER A 51 -5.42 3.78 3.04
C SER A 51 -4.64 2.97 4.07
N SER A 52 -3.82 3.64 4.90
CA SER A 52 -3.29 3.05 6.12
C SER A 52 -4.39 2.90 7.18
N GLY A 53 -5.66 3.13 6.80
CA GLY A 53 -6.82 2.87 7.61
C GLY A 53 -6.85 1.41 7.99
N ARG A 54 -6.91 1.18 9.29
CA ARG A 54 -7.11 -0.10 9.95
C ARG A 54 -8.12 -0.94 9.15
N LEU A 55 -7.71 -2.12 8.70
CA LEU A 55 -8.56 -3.06 7.93
C LEU A 55 -9.71 -3.69 8.76
N THR A 56 -9.91 -3.25 10.00
CA THR A 56 -10.88 -3.85 10.92
C THR A 56 -12.15 -3.02 10.98
N SER A 57 -13.31 -3.66 10.91
CA SER A 57 -14.64 -3.06 11.06
C SER A 57 -14.99 -2.63 12.49
N VAL A 58 -14.13 -2.92 13.46
CA VAL A 58 -14.34 -2.60 14.87
C VAL A 58 -13.49 -1.40 15.30
N ASP A 59 -14.06 -0.56 16.16
CA ASP A 59 -13.35 0.55 16.76
C ASP A 59 -12.19 0.06 17.64
N PRO A 60 -11.08 0.80 17.74
CA PRO A 60 -10.01 0.44 18.66
C PRO A 60 -10.50 0.59 20.09
N LEU A 61 -10.13 -0.38 20.93
CA LEU A 61 -10.32 -0.25 22.38
C LEU A 61 -9.66 1.06 22.87
N PRO A 62 -10.31 1.81 23.77
CA PRO A 62 -9.69 2.97 24.40
C PRO A 62 -8.35 2.59 25.03
N ARG A 63 -7.33 3.44 24.89
CA ARG A 63 -5.95 3.15 25.32
C ARG A 63 -5.86 2.63 26.76
N ARG A 64 -6.70 3.15 27.66
CA ARG A 64 -6.76 2.70 29.07
C ARG A 64 -7.28 1.27 29.22
N ALA A 65 -8.32 0.91 28.47
CA ALA A 65 -8.90 -0.43 28.48
C ALA A 65 -7.94 -1.45 27.85
N ALA A 66 -7.32 -1.11 26.73
CA ALA A 66 -6.28 -1.95 26.11
C ALA A 66 -5.10 -2.18 27.08
N ALA A 67 -4.59 -1.12 27.70
CA ALA A 67 -3.50 -1.24 28.66
C ALA A 67 -3.86 -2.07 29.90
N ALA A 68 -5.12 -2.04 30.36
CA ALA A 68 -5.58 -2.87 31.46
C ALA A 68 -5.66 -4.36 31.07
N LEU A 69 -6.17 -4.67 29.87
CA LEU A 69 -6.25 -6.03 29.34
C LEU A 69 -4.88 -6.67 29.19
N TYR A 70 -3.89 -5.94 28.67
CA TYR A 70 -2.51 -6.43 28.49
C TYR A 70 -1.63 -6.34 29.76
N ARG A 71 -2.20 -5.90 30.90
CA ARG A 71 -1.53 -5.86 32.21
C ARG A 71 -2.01 -6.95 33.16
N LEU A 72 -3.06 -7.68 32.80
CA LEU A 72 -3.50 -8.84 33.57
C LEU A 72 -2.47 -9.95 33.36
N ASP A 73 -1.87 -10.42 34.45
CA ASP A 73 -1.01 -11.61 34.51
C ASP A 73 -1.84 -12.91 34.41
N ASP A 74 -3.01 -12.85 33.77
CA ASP A 74 -3.80 -14.05 33.50
C ASP A 74 -3.08 -14.81 32.39
N ASP A 75 -2.11 -15.64 32.81
CA ASP A 75 -1.49 -16.64 31.96
C ASP A 75 -2.57 -17.68 31.64
N ASP A 76 -3.36 -17.40 30.61
CA ASP A 76 -4.41 -18.27 30.10
C ASP A 76 -3.83 -19.50 29.36
N GLN A 77 -2.50 -19.65 29.29
CA GLN A 77 -1.83 -20.82 28.71
C GLN A 77 -2.40 -22.16 29.21
N PRO A 78 -2.71 -22.37 30.50
CA PRO A 78 -3.26 -23.63 31.00
C PRO A 78 -4.67 -23.89 30.44
N GLN A 79 -5.54 -22.88 30.38
CA GLN A 79 -6.90 -23.00 29.84
C GLN A 79 -6.86 -23.23 28.34
N VAL A 80 -6.01 -22.49 27.60
CA VAL A 80 -5.81 -22.65 26.16
C VAL A 80 -5.26 -24.04 25.85
N ARG A 81 -4.25 -24.51 26.59
CA ARG A 81 -3.71 -25.88 26.40
C ARG A 81 -4.78 -26.94 26.61
N ARG A 82 -5.59 -26.84 27.68
CA ARG A 82 -6.72 -27.77 27.90
C ARG A 82 -7.71 -27.73 26.74
N LEU A 83 -8.05 -26.54 26.25
CA LEU A 83 -8.98 -26.40 25.14
C LEU A 83 -8.40 -27.03 23.85
N THR A 84 -7.14 -26.74 23.52
CA THR A 84 -6.46 -27.28 22.34
C THR A 84 -6.32 -28.80 22.42
N THR A 85 -5.96 -29.35 23.59
CA THR A 85 -5.91 -30.81 23.79
C THR A 85 -7.29 -31.44 23.60
N ASN A 86 -8.35 -30.82 24.12
CA ASN A 86 -9.73 -31.32 23.98
C ASN A 86 -10.33 -31.09 22.58
N GLN A 87 -9.75 -30.16 21.80
CA GLN A 87 -10.13 -29.87 20.41
C GLN A 87 -9.24 -30.60 19.40
N SER A 88 -8.39 -31.53 19.83
CA SER A 88 -7.72 -32.48 18.93
C SER A 88 -8.80 -33.36 18.32
N PHE A 89 -9.40 -32.90 17.23
CA PHE A 89 -10.41 -33.62 16.47
C PHE A 89 -9.89 -35.02 16.12
N GLU A 90 -10.71 -36.03 16.38
CA GLU A 90 -10.65 -37.31 15.66
C GLU A 90 -10.58 -37.00 14.17
N ILE A 91 -9.40 -37.13 13.57
CA ILE A 91 -9.29 -37.35 12.14
C ILE A 91 -9.74 -38.80 11.97
N ALA A 92 -11.01 -38.98 11.63
CA ALA A 92 -11.51 -40.26 11.17
C ALA A 92 -10.80 -40.61 9.86
N ASP A 93 -10.04 -41.71 9.87
CA ASP A 93 -9.48 -42.35 8.67
C ASP A 93 -10.57 -42.71 7.65
#